data_AF-A0A7X7J816-F1
#
_entry.id   AF-A0A7X7J816-F1
#
_cell.length_a   1.000
_cell.length_b   1.000
_cell.length_c   1.000
_cell.angle_alpha   90.00
_cell.angle_beta   90.00
_cell.angle_gamma   90.00
#
_symmetry.space_group_name_H-M   'P 1'
#
loop_
_entity.id
_entity.type
_entity.pdbx_description
1 polymer ?
#
loop_
_entity_poly.entity_id
_entity_poly.type
_entity_poly.pdbx_seq_one_letter_code
_entity_poly.pdbx_strand_id
1 'polypeptide(L)'
;MSRSLALDNICLRPARSWGHTEYSLNYHKEFLAKRTGLVPEDADCLKRAYDRFRFDFLFVNNDGLVAWDKGRLTDMGHADYAADGSDQRPPRPCPFSTPEEVWAFDAVEEYGLPDFNEQVAAYENQARLLRNTYPNQLCTGGYYKT
;
A
#
# COMPACT_ATOMS: atom_id res chain seq x y z
N MET A 1 -0.24 -18.29 12.71
CA MET A 1 -0.16 -17.37 11.58
C MET A 1 0.31 -18.18 10.42
N SER A 2 -0.35 -18.07 9.27
CA SER A 2 0.13 -18.80 8.10
C SER A 2 -0.19 -18.04 6.83
N ARG A 3 0.86 -17.73 6.07
CA ARG A 3 0.77 -17.36 4.66
C ARG A 3 -0.12 -18.32 3.85
N SER A 4 -0.13 -19.61 4.19
CA SER A 4 -1.00 -20.58 3.52
C SER A 4 -2.48 -20.34 3.81
N LEU A 5 -2.82 -19.89 5.03
CA LEU A 5 -4.20 -19.60 5.40
C LEU A 5 -4.76 -18.45 4.55
N ALA A 6 -3.99 -17.36 4.45
CA ALA A 6 -4.34 -16.23 3.60
C ALA A 6 -4.47 -16.65 2.12
N LEU A 7 -3.54 -17.47 1.62
CA LEU A 7 -3.58 -17.95 0.24
C LEU A 7 -4.81 -18.84 -0.03
N ASP A 8 -5.14 -19.74 0.89
CA ASP A 8 -6.32 -20.60 0.76
C ASP A 8 -7.60 -19.76 0.77
N ASN A 9 -7.70 -18.75 1.63
CA ASN A 9 -8.85 -17.85 1.63
C ASN A 9 -8.98 -17.04 0.33
N ILE A 10 -7.88 -16.46 -0.19
CA ILE A 10 -7.89 -15.71 -1.47
C ILE A 10 -8.27 -16.61 -2.64
N CYS A 11 -7.75 -17.84 -2.67
CA CYS A 11 -8.04 -18.81 -3.72
C CYS A 11 -9.37 -19.57 -3.51
N LEU A 12 -10.21 -19.15 -2.55
CA LEU A 12 -11.49 -19.77 -2.23
C LEU A 12 -11.40 -21.29 -1.94
N ARG A 13 -10.28 -21.72 -1.34
CA ARG A 13 -10.05 -23.11 -0.93
C ARG A 13 -10.54 -23.34 0.50
N PRO A 14 -10.87 -24.59 0.88
CA PRO A 14 -11.17 -24.93 2.26
C PRO A 14 -10.02 -24.51 3.18
N ALA A 15 -10.35 -23.78 4.24
CA ALA A 15 -9.39 -23.26 5.20
C ALA A 15 -9.87 -23.54 6.63
N ARG A 16 -8.93 -23.74 7.55
CA ARG A 16 -9.24 -24.01 8.96
C ARG A 16 -9.93 -22.84 9.69
N SER A 17 -9.79 -21.62 9.15
CA SER A 17 -10.37 -20.38 9.67
C SER A 17 -10.32 -19.29 8.59
N TRP A 18 -10.86 -18.12 8.91
CA TRP A 18 -10.63 -16.90 8.15
C TRP A 18 -9.28 -16.29 8.53
N GLY A 19 -8.52 -15.82 7.55
CA GLY A 19 -7.28 -15.09 7.71
C GLY A 19 -7.54 -13.66 8.15
N HIS A 20 -6.66 -13.13 9.00
CA HIS A 20 -6.76 -11.75 9.45
C HIS A 20 -5.91 -10.83 8.58
N THR A 21 -6.45 -9.65 8.32
CA THR A 21 -5.76 -8.56 7.63
C THR A 21 -5.94 -7.25 8.40
N GLU A 22 -5.06 -6.30 8.13
CA GLU A 22 -5.23 -4.91 8.52
C GLU A 22 -4.99 -4.01 7.31
N TYR A 23 -5.48 -2.77 7.42
CA TYR A 23 -5.13 -1.67 6.54
C TYR A 23 -4.87 -0.45 7.43
N SER A 24 -3.73 0.21 7.21
CA SER A 24 -3.32 1.43 7.91
C SER A 24 -2.96 1.29 9.39
N LEU A 25 -2.69 0.09 9.90
CA LEU A 25 -2.28 -0.06 11.31
C LEU A 25 -0.94 0.63 11.61
N ASN A 26 -0.08 0.77 10.60
CA ASN A 26 1.21 1.45 10.67
C ASN A 26 1.13 2.95 11.06
N TYR A 27 -0.02 3.61 10.90
CA TYR A 27 -0.22 5.00 11.34
C TYR A 27 -0.34 5.12 12.87
N HIS A 28 -0.76 4.06 13.57
CA HIS A 28 -1.00 4.09 15.02
C HIS A 28 0.24 3.74 15.83
N LYS A 29 1.33 4.50 15.63
CA LYS A 29 2.66 4.17 16.16
C LYS A 29 2.71 4.00 17.69
N GLU A 30 2.02 4.84 18.44
CA GLU A 30 1.96 4.74 19.92
C GLU A 30 1.24 3.47 20.39
N PHE A 31 0.14 3.12 19.72
CA PHE A 31 -0.58 1.89 20.00
C PHE A 31 0.31 0.67 19.71
N LEU A 32 1.02 0.67 18.60
CA LEU A 32 1.97 -0.37 18.24
C LEU A 32 3.08 -0.51 19.28
N ALA A 33 3.73 0.60 19.65
CA ALA A 33 4.77 0.65 20.67
C ALA A 33 4.30 0.06 22.01
N LYS A 34 3.10 0.45 22.47
CA LYS A 34 2.49 -0.10 23.70
C LYS A 34 2.24 -1.60 23.63
N ARG A 35 1.94 -2.13 22.44
CA ARG A 35 1.58 -3.55 22.24
C ARG A 35 2.80 -4.43 22.03
N THR A 36 3.90 -3.88 21.54
CA THR A 36 5.14 -4.60 21.30
C THR A 36 6.19 -4.41 22.40
N GLY A 37 6.07 -3.33 23.18
CA GLY A 37 7.09 -2.91 24.15
C GLY A 37 8.32 -2.26 23.50
N LEU A 38 8.23 -1.90 22.21
CA LEU A 38 9.29 -1.24 21.45
C LEU A 38 8.99 0.26 21.32
N VAL A 39 10.00 1.05 20.94
CA VAL A 39 9.80 2.47 20.63
C VAL A 39 9.14 2.63 19.24
N PRO A 40 8.37 3.71 19.00
CA PRO A 40 7.70 3.95 17.71
C PRO A 40 8.59 3.90 16.47
N GLU A 41 9.86 4.28 16.60
CA GLU A 41 10.84 4.36 15.51
C GLU A 41 11.57 3.04 15.25
N ASP A 42 11.35 2.03 16.09
CA ASP A 42 11.97 0.72 15.93
C ASP A 42 11.43 0.04 14.67
N ALA A 43 12.33 -0.31 13.75
CA ALA A 43 12.00 -0.96 12.49
C ALA A 43 11.26 -2.30 12.69
N ASP A 44 11.49 -2.99 13.82
CA ASP A 44 10.81 -4.24 14.15
C ASP A 44 9.46 -4.05 14.85
N CYS A 45 9.09 -2.82 15.22
CA CYS A 45 7.83 -2.55 15.93
C CYS A 45 6.63 -3.06 15.12
N LEU A 46 6.55 -2.71 13.83
CA LEU A 46 5.42 -3.12 12.99
C LEU A 46 5.40 -4.64 12.77
N LYS A 47 6.56 -5.24 12.47
CA LYS A 47 6.71 -6.69 12.29
C LYS A 47 6.27 -7.47 13.53
N ARG A 48 6.72 -7.05 14.72
CA ARG A 48 6.36 -7.70 15.98
C ARG A 48 4.87 -7.53 16.30
N ALA A 49 4.29 -6.39 15.95
CA ALA A 49 2.85 -6.18 16.11
C ALA A 49 2.04 -7.11 15.21
N TYR A 50 2.44 -7.27 13.94
CA TYR A 50 1.77 -8.18 13.03
C TYR A 50 1.78 -9.63 13.52
N ASP A 51 2.94 -10.06 14.02
CA ASP A 51 3.06 -11.39 14.61
C ASP A 51 2.21 -11.54 15.89
N ARG A 52 2.19 -10.50 16.74
CA ARG A 52 1.40 -10.49 17.97
C ARG A 52 -0.10 -10.57 17.71
N PHE A 53 -0.60 -9.82 16.73
CA PHE A 53 -2.03 -9.77 16.39
C PHE A 53 -2.47 -10.91 15.47
N ARG A 54 -1.51 -11.69 14.97
CA ARG A 54 -1.74 -12.84 14.11
C ARG A 54 -2.38 -12.48 12.77
N PHE A 55 -1.91 -11.39 12.16
CA PHE A 55 -2.25 -11.12 10.76
C PHE A 55 -1.63 -12.19 9.86
N ASP A 56 -2.40 -12.63 8.89
CA ASP A 56 -2.02 -13.65 7.91
C ASP A 56 -1.80 -13.02 6.52
N PHE A 57 -2.45 -11.89 6.25
CA PHE A 57 -2.33 -11.10 5.02
C PHE A 57 -1.99 -9.65 5.33
N LEU A 58 -1.04 -9.09 4.58
CA LEU A 58 -0.64 -7.69 4.67
C LEU A 58 -0.88 -7.01 3.32
N PHE A 59 -1.67 -5.95 3.35
CA PHE A 59 -1.85 -5.09 2.19
C PHE A 59 -0.66 -4.13 2.10
N VAL A 60 0.09 -4.20 1.01
CA VAL A 60 1.24 -3.33 0.74
C VAL A 60 0.84 -2.27 -0.27
N ASN A 61 1.12 -1.01 0.08
CA ASN A 61 1.08 0.11 -0.84
C ASN A 61 2.43 0.25 -1.57
N ASN A 62 2.37 0.71 -2.82
CA ASN A 62 3.56 0.94 -3.64
C ASN A 62 3.21 1.96 -4.72
N ASP A 63 3.92 3.09 -4.69
CA ASP A 63 3.74 4.22 -5.59
C ASP A 63 4.21 3.97 -7.03
N GLY A 64 4.74 2.79 -7.32
CA GLY A 64 5.20 2.40 -8.65
C GLY A 64 6.54 3.03 -9.00
N LEU A 65 6.99 2.82 -10.23
CA LEU A 65 8.27 3.31 -10.71
C LEU A 65 8.18 4.75 -11.24
N VAL A 66 6.98 5.19 -11.62
CA VAL A 66 6.75 6.46 -12.30
C VAL A 66 5.95 7.36 -11.38
N ALA A 67 6.55 8.50 -11.02
CA ALA A 67 5.86 9.54 -10.29
C ALA A 67 4.75 10.15 -11.15
N TRP A 68 3.63 10.47 -10.51
CA TRP A 68 2.44 11.04 -11.18
C TRP A 68 2.63 12.50 -11.58
N ASP A 69 3.60 13.20 -10.99
CA ASP A 69 3.88 14.62 -11.22
C ASP A 69 4.45 14.95 -12.62
N LYS A 70 4.51 13.95 -13.51
CA LYS A 70 4.90 14.10 -14.91
C LYS A 70 3.89 14.83 -15.79
N GLY A 71 2.66 15.03 -15.30
CA GLY A 71 1.64 15.75 -16.05
C GLY A 71 0.47 16.21 -15.19
N ARG A 72 -0.64 16.51 -15.86
CA ARG A 72 -1.91 16.94 -15.29
C ARG A 72 -2.46 15.82 -14.43
N LEU A 73 -2.84 16.14 -13.19
CA LEU A 73 -3.51 15.21 -12.28
C LEU A 73 -4.71 15.91 -11.65
N THR A 74 -5.80 15.18 -11.50
CA THR A 74 -6.87 15.61 -10.60
C THR A 74 -6.47 15.32 -9.16
N ASP A 75 -6.77 16.25 -8.26
CA ASP A 75 -6.46 16.12 -6.85
C ASP A 75 -7.69 16.55 -6.04
N MET A 76 -8.37 15.56 -5.49
CA MET A 76 -9.61 15.74 -4.73
C MET A 76 -9.36 16.16 -3.27
N GLY A 77 -8.10 16.38 -2.89
CA GLY A 77 -7.72 16.68 -1.52
C GLY A 77 -7.63 15.40 -0.68
N HIS A 78 -7.55 15.58 0.63
CA HIS A 78 -7.48 14.50 1.60
C HIS A 78 -8.27 14.92 2.84
N ALA A 79 -9.16 14.06 3.31
CA ALA A 79 -9.90 14.27 4.55
C ALA A 79 -8.99 14.08 5.76
N ASP A 80 -9.41 14.55 6.93
CA ASP A 80 -8.69 14.27 8.18
C ASP A 80 -8.76 12.77 8.49
N TYR A 81 -7.59 12.11 8.58
CA TYR A 81 -7.46 10.72 8.99
C TYR A 81 -6.38 10.53 10.07
N ALA A 82 -5.28 11.30 10.02
CA ALA A 82 -4.28 11.31 11.06
C ALA A 82 -4.87 11.85 12.38
N ALA A 83 -4.42 11.32 13.53
CA ALA A 83 -4.98 11.73 14.82
C ALA A 83 -4.82 13.23 15.14
N ASP A 84 -3.86 13.89 14.49
CA ASP A 84 -3.58 15.32 14.60
C ASP A 84 -4.10 16.14 13.41
N GLY A 85 -4.80 15.53 12.45
CA GLY A 85 -5.28 16.18 11.22
C GLY A 85 -4.20 16.66 10.27
N SER A 86 -2.95 16.21 10.45
CA SER A 86 -1.81 16.65 9.65
C SER A 86 -1.90 16.28 8.17
N ASP A 87 -2.74 15.32 7.82
CA ASP A 87 -2.98 14.86 6.45
C ASP A 87 -4.15 15.55 5.76
N GLN A 88 -4.92 16.39 6.47
CA GLN A 88 -6.02 17.12 5.85
C GLN A 88 -5.50 18.13 4.81
N ARG A 89 -6.06 18.08 3.60
CA ARG A 89 -5.70 19.00 2.51
C ARG A 89 -6.90 19.30 1.61
N PRO A 90 -7.11 20.57 1.21
CA PRO A 90 -8.15 20.89 0.24
C PRO A 90 -7.84 20.30 -1.16
N PRO A 91 -8.89 20.08 -1.98
CA PRO A 91 -8.71 19.74 -3.39
C PRO A 91 -7.95 20.83 -4.14
N ARG A 92 -7.23 20.44 -5.19
CA ARG A 92 -6.65 21.38 -6.16
C ARG A 92 -7.64 21.61 -7.30
N PRO A 93 -7.55 22.74 -8.01
CA PRO A 93 -8.31 22.95 -9.24
C PRO A 93 -8.09 21.81 -10.22
N CYS A 94 -9.18 21.31 -10.81
CA CYS A 94 -9.12 20.28 -11.86
C CYS A 94 -8.34 20.84 -13.06
N PRO A 95 -7.36 20.12 -13.62
CA PRO A 95 -6.61 20.58 -14.79
C PRO A 95 -7.40 20.46 -16.10
N PHE A 96 -8.61 19.88 -16.05
CA PHE A 96 -9.54 19.76 -17.17
C PHE A 96 -10.75 20.66 -16.89
N SER A 97 -11.01 21.60 -17.79
CA SER A 97 -12.11 22.56 -17.69
C SER A 97 -13.36 22.12 -18.44
N THR A 98 -13.22 21.17 -19.38
CA THR A 98 -14.31 20.65 -20.21
C THR A 98 -14.25 19.14 -20.36
N PRO A 99 -15.38 18.44 -20.60
CA PRO A 99 -15.39 17.02 -20.92
C PRO A 99 -14.54 16.67 -22.14
N GLU A 100 -14.48 17.55 -23.14
CA GLU A 100 -13.71 17.35 -24.37
C GLU A 100 -12.20 17.27 -24.10
N GLU A 101 -11.68 18.05 -23.15
CA GLU A 101 -10.29 17.96 -22.72
C GLU A 101 -9.98 16.61 -22.04
N VAL A 102 -10.95 16.02 -21.33
CA VAL A 102 -10.81 14.68 -20.73
C VAL A 102 -10.82 13.61 -21.80
N TRP A 103 -11.69 13.73 -22.81
CA TRP A 103 -11.74 12.75 -23.91
C TRP A 103 -10.51 12.78 -24.81
N ALA A 104 -9.90 13.96 -24.97
CA ALA A 104 -8.68 14.14 -25.74
C ALA A 104 -7.41 13.80 -24.93
N PHE A 105 -7.53 13.48 -23.64
CA PHE A 105 -6.38 13.20 -22.78
C PHE A 105 -5.74 11.85 -23.09
N ASP A 106 -4.45 11.86 -23.46
CA ASP A 106 -3.63 10.66 -23.65
C ASP A 106 -2.64 10.51 -22.48
N ALA A 107 -2.96 9.60 -21.56
CA ALA A 107 -2.12 9.32 -20.40
C ALA A 107 -0.75 8.73 -20.78
N VAL A 108 -0.66 8.00 -21.89
CA VAL A 108 0.58 7.37 -22.35
C VAL A 108 1.49 8.43 -22.98
N GLU A 109 0.94 9.33 -23.78
CA GLU A 109 1.69 10.46 -24.33
C GLU A 109 2.19 11.38 -23.22
N GLU A 110 1.36 11.68 -22.23
CA GLU A 110 1.68 12.65 -21.18
C GLU A 110 2.59 12.08 -20.08
N TYR A 111 2.32 10.88 -19.57
CA TYR A 111 3.10 10.30 -18.46
C TYR A 111 4.18 9.32 -18.92
N GLY A 112 4.04 8.77 -20.12
CA GLY A 112 4.80 7.63 -20.59
C GLY A 112 4.37 6.30 -19.96
N LEU A 113 4.97 5.22 -20.44
CA LEU A 113 4.91 3.91 -19.80
C LEU A 113 6.26 3.60 -19.15
N PRO A 114 6.28 3.00 -17.95
CA PRO A 114 7.53 2.50 -17.38
C PRO A 114 8.12 1.40 -18.25
N ASP A 115 9.45 1.27 -18.24
CA ASP A 115 10.12 0.15 -18.91
C ASP A 115 9.65 -1.19 -18.31
N PHE A 116 9.46 -2.19 -19.18
CA PHE A 116 8.95 -3.49 -18.75
C PHE A 116 9.94 -4.24 -17.87
N ASN A 117 11.23 -4.24 -18.24
CA ASN A 117 12.26 -4.98 -17.50
C ASN A 117 12.54 -4.30 -16.16
N GLU A 118 12.53 -2.97 -16.11
CA GLU A 118 12.63 -2.22 -14.86
C GLU A 118 11.47 -2.55 -13.90
N GLN A 119 10.23 -2.61 -14.41
CA GLN A 119 9.07 -3.00 -13.61
C GLN A 119 9.19 -4.41 -13.05
N VAL A 120 9.55 -5.38 -13.91
CA VAL A 120 9.75 -6.78 -13.49
C VAL A 120 10.81 -6.83 -12.39
N ALA A 121 11.96 -6.22 -12.60
CA ALA A 121 13.05 -6.21 -11.63
C ALA A 121 12.63 -5.57 -10.29
N ALA A 122 11.92 -4.45 -10.34
CA ALA A 122 11.44 -3.76 -9.15
C ALA A 122 10.44 -4.60 -8.34
N TYR A 123 9.45 -5.19 -9.01
CA TYR A 123 8.42 -5.98 -8.31
C TYR A 123 8.93 -7.34 -7.84
N GLU A 124 9.85 -7.99 -8.56
CA GLU A 124 10.52 -9.19 -8.08
C GLU A 124 11.38 -8.91 -6.84
N ASN A 125 12.12 -7.80 -6.84
CA ASN A 125 12.89 -7.38 -5.68
C ASN A 125 11.97 -7.07 -4.49
N GLN A 126 10.87 -6.36 -4.73
CA GLN A 126 9.86 -6.06 -3.71
C GLN A 126 9.27 -7.35 -3.13
N ALA A 127 8.84 -8.29 -3.97
CA ALA A 127 8.30 -9.57 -3.53
C ALA A 127 9.32 -10.37 -2.70
N ARG A 128 10.60 -10.36 -3.08
CA ARG A 128 11.68 -11.01 -2.32
C ARG A 128 11.87 -10.35 -0.96
N LEU A 129 11.95 -9.02 -0.93
CA LEU A 129 12.11 -8.24 0.29
C LEU A 129 10.96 -8.50 1.27
N LEU A 130 9.70 -8.38 0.82
CA LEU A 130 8.52 -8.60 1.66
C LEU A 130 8.47 -10.03 2.22
N ARG A 131 8.81 -11.04 1.41
CA ARG A 131 8.87 -12.43 1.88
C ARG A 131 9.95 -12.66 2.93
N ASN A 132 11.06 -11.93 2.87
CA ASN A 132 12.13 -12.01 3.87
C ASN A 132 11.75 -11.24 5.14
N THR A 133 11.14 -10.07 5.00
CA THR A 133 10.74 -9.22 6.13
C THR A 133 9.58 -9.82 6.92
N TYR A 134 8.57 -10.36 6.21
CA TYR A 134 7.32 -10.87 6.77
C TYR A 134 7.08 -12.34 6.36
N PRO A 135 7.92 -13.30 6.82
CA PRO A 135 7.89 -14.68 6.34
C PRO A 135 6.61 -15.43 6.72
N ASN A 136 5.90 -14.97 7.76
CA ASN A 136 4.68 -15.60 8.26
C ASN A 136 3.42 -15.12 7.54
N GLN A 137 3.50 -13.99 6.83
CA GLN A 137 2.37 -13.33 6.20
C GLN A 137 2.41 -13.46 4.67
N LEU A 138 1.24 -13.42 4.05
CA LEU A 138 1.11 -13.15 2.63
C LEU A 138 1.09 -11.63 2.43
N CYS A 139 2.11 -11.08 1.79
CA CYS A 139 2.11 -9.67 1.41
C CYS A 139 1.64 -9.54 -0.04
N THR A 140 0.81 -8.53 -0.34
CA THR A 140 0.61 -8.12 -1.72
C THR A 140 1.90 -7.49 -2.26
N GLY A 141 2.13 -7.66 -3.57
CA GLY A 141 3.12 -6.88 -4.30
C GLY A 141 2.40 -6.07 -5.38
N GLY A 142 3.19 -5.40 -6.23
CA GLY A 142 2.66 -4.64 -7.36
C GLY A 142 2.47 -3.18 -7.01
N TYR A 143 1.50 -2.54 -7.65
CA TYR A 143 1.26 -1.10 -7.60
C TYR A 143 -0.09 -0.79 -6.94
N TYR A 144 -0.07 0.11 -5.97
CA TYR A 144 -1.26 0.69 -5.38
C TYR A 144 -0.94 2.09 -4.87
N LYS A 145 -1.56 3.09 -5.49
CA LYS A 145 -1.45 4.51 -5.14
C LYS A 145 -2.85 5.12 -5.22
N THR A 146 -3.20 5.92 -4.22
CA THR A 146 -4.48 6.60 -4.07
C THR A 146 -4.26 8.06 -3.78
#